data_AF-A0A3N5UND1-F1
#
_entry.id   AF-A0A3N5UND1-F1
#
_cell.length_a   1.000
_cell.length_b   1.000
_cell.length_c   1.000
_cell.angle_alpha   90.00
_cell.angle_beta   90.00
_cell.angle_gamma   90.00
#
_symmetry.space_group_name_H-M   'P 1'
#
loop_
_entity.id
_entity.type
_entity.pdbx_description
1 polymer ?
#
loop_
_entity_poly.entity_id
_entity_poly.type
_entity_poly.pdbx_seq_one_letter_code
_entity_poly.pdbx_strand_id
1 'polypeptide(L)'
;FLTAGLLSLNPTIYEAAVMDGATKLRSFRHLTLPLLRPFIVINLVLITMWSVNFFDIQLVMTGGGPLFASTTASLYMYRQAFEFGLLSKGAVTGIILIVINLSIALIYLKLLRR
;
A
#
# COMPACT_ATOMS: atom_id res chain seq x y z
N PHE A 1 -2.27 -2.73 -10.80
CA PHE A 1 -1.76 -1.39 -11.15
C PHE A 1 -0.45 -1.42 -11.92
N LEU A 2 0.58 -2.13 -11.46
CA LEU A 2 1.90 -2.15 -12.13
C LEU A 2 1.85 -2.70 -13.57
N THR A 3 1.06 -3.76 -13.83
CA THR A 3 0.88 -4.29 -15.19
C THR A 3 0.23 -3.28 -16.14
N ALA A 4 -0.78 -2.55 -15.67
CA ALA A 4 -1.41 -1.49 -16.45
C ALA A 4 -0.43 -0.32 -16.71
N GLY A 5 0.40 0.02 -15.72
CA GLY A 5 1.46 1.00 -15.88
C GLY A 5 2.48 0.58 -16.94
N LEU A 6 2.89 -0.69 -16.95
CA LEU A 6 3.79 -1.25 -17.97
C LEU A 6 3.18 -1.17 -19.38
N LEU A 7 1.90 -1.51 -19.54
CA LEU A 7 1.20 -1.46 -20.82
C LEU A 7 1.00 -0.04 -21.34
N SER A 8 1.01 0.96 -20.46
CA SER A 8 0.89 2.38 -20.86
C SER A 8 2.19 2.98 -21.40
N LEU A 9 3.32 2.29 -21.26
CA LEU A 9 4.61 2.78 -21.74
C LEU A 9 4.71 2.67 -23.26
N ASN A 10 5.20 3.72 -23.91
CA ASN A 10 5.36 3.73 -25.36
C ASN A 10 6.43 2.70 -25.80
N PRO A 11 6.09 1.71 -26.65
CA PRO A 11 7.03 0.70 -27.12
C PRO A 11 8.22 1.27 -27.91
N THR A 12 8.05 2.42 -28.59
CA THR A 12 9.10 3.09 -29.35
C THR A 12 10.30 3.50 -28.48
N ILE A 13 10.08 3.78 -27.18
CA ILE A 13 11.18 4.09 -26.24
C ILE A 13 12.07 2.86 -26.03
N TYR A 14 11.49 1.66 -26.02
CA TYR A 14 12.24 0.41 -25.87
C TYR A 14 12.96 0.03 -27.15
N GLU A 15 12.34 0.27 -28.31
CA GLU A 15 12.97 0.05 -29.62
C GLU A 15 14.20 0.95 -29.81
N ALA A 16 14.08 2.24 -29.49
CA ALA A 16 15.22 3.17 -29.53
C ALA A 16 16.35 2.73 -28.60
N ALA A 17 16.03 2.26 -27.38
CA ALA A 17 17.04 1.77 -26.46
C ALA A 17 17.78 0.52 -26.95
N VAL A 18 17.10 -0.35 -27.69
CA VAL A 18 17.72 -1.51 -28.34
C VAL A 18 18.65 -1.07 -29.48
N MET A 19 18.24 -0.06 -30.27
CA MET A 19 19.09 0.53 -31.31
C MET A 19 20.34 1.20 -30.73
N ASP A 20 20.24 1.80 -29.53
CA ASP A 20 21.36 2.36 -28.78
C ASP A 20 22.25 1.30 -28.07
N GLY A 21 21.99 0.01 -28.28
CA GLY A 21 22.76 -1.09 -27.71
C GLY A 21 22.54 -1.31 -26.20
N ALA A 22 21.43 -0.83 -25.64
CA ALA A 22 21.14 -1.01 -24.22
C ALA A 22 20.85 -2.49 -23.89
N THR A 23 21.61 -3.07 -22.96
CA THR A 23 21.32 -4.40 -22.40
C THR A 23 20.00 -4.39 -21.63
N LYS A 24 19.28 -5.53 -21.57
CA LYS A 24 17.99 -5.67 -20.87
C LYS A 24 18.01 -5.12 -19.44
N LEU A 25 19.09 -5.34 -18.68
CA LEU A 25 19.23 -4.83 -17.31
C LEU A 25 19.39 -3.30 -17.25
N ARG A 26 20.05 -2.72 -18.25
CA ARG A 26 20.25 -1.27 -18.38
C ARG A 26 18.94 -0.59 -18.73
N SER A 27 18.19 -1.15 -19.69
CA SER A 27 16.84 -0.72 -20.06
C SER A 27 15.87 -0.80 -18.87
N PHE A 28 15.88 -1.89 -18.12
CA PHE A 28 15.04 -2.01 -16.92
C PHE A 28 15.32 -0.92 -15.87
N ARG A 29 16.59 -0.73 -15.48
CA ARG A 29 16.95 0.25 -14.43
C ARG A 29 16.79 1.71 -14.86
N HIS A 30 17.05 2.04 -16.12
CA HIS A 30 17.10 3.44 -16.60
C HIS A 30 15.86 3.88 -17.38
N LEU A 31 15.05 2.95 -17.90
CA LEU A 31 13.82 3.27 -18.64
C LEU A 31 12.60 2.76 -17.88
N THR A 32 12.49 1.46 -17.65
CA THR A 32 11.29 0.88 -17.03
C THR A 32 11.07 1.38 -15.61
N LEU A 33 12.08 1.33 -14.75
CA LEU A 33 11.96 1.72 -13.35
C LEU A 33 11.58 3.21 -13.18
N PRO A 34 12.24 4.17 -13.87
CA PRO A 34 11.89 5.59 -13.75
C PRO A 34 10.52 5.91 -14.35
N LEU A 35 10.17 5.31 -15.49
CA LEU A 35 8.87 5.52 -16.13
C LEU A 35 7.71 4.91 -15.32
N LEU A 36 7.94 3.82 -14.59
CA LEU A 36 6.95 3.23 -13.69
C LEU A 36 6.86 3.89 -12.32
N ARG A 37 7.81 4.76 -11.96
CA ARG A 37 7.85 5.43 -10.65
C ARG A 37 6.48 5.97 -10.17
N PRO A 38 5.69 6.72 -10.96
CA PRO A 38 4.38 7.20 -10.51
C PRO A 38 3.40 6.06 -10.19
N PHE A 39 3.39 4.98 -11.00
CA PHE A 39 2.55 3.81 -10.76
C PHE A 39 2.97 3.03 -9.52
N ILE A 40 4.27 2.90 -9.27
CA ILE A 40 4.83 2.26 -8.07
C ILE A 40 4.41 3.05 -6.83
N VAL A 41 4.56 4.38 -6.85
CA VAL A 41 4.18 5.23 -5.71
C VAL A 41 2.69 5.08 -5.39
N ILE A 42 1.81 5.21 -6.39
CA ILE A 42 0.36 5.04 -6.19
C ILE A 42 0.04 3.65 -5.63
N ASN A 43 0.64 2.60 -6.19
CA ASN A 43 0.39 1.25 -5.71
C ASN A 43 0.85 1.05 -4.27
N LEU A 44 2.00 1.61 -3.91
CA LEU A 44 2.56 1.53 -2.57
C LEU A 44 1.70 2.28 -1.55
N VAL A 45 1.13 3.43 -1.92
CA VAL A 45 0.13 4.15 -1.10
C VAL A 45 -1.04 3.24 -0.78
N LEU A 46 -1.67 2.69 -1.82
CA LEU A 46 -2.86 1.87 -1.69
C LEU A 46 -2.59 0.64 -0.84
N ILE A 47 -1.50 -0.08 -1.12
CA ILE A 47 -1.13 -1.28 -0.35
C ILE A 47 -0.87 -0.91 1.11
N THR A 48 -0.16 0.19 1.39
CA THR A 48 0.10 0.60 2.78
C THR A 48 -1.20 0.91 3.52
N MET A 49 -2.10 1.68 2.90
CA MET A 49 -3.42 1.98 3.51
C MET A 49 -4.23 0.71 3.75
N TRP A 50 -4.26 -0.21 2.79
CA TRP A 50 -4.97 -1.48 2.94
C TRP A 50 -4.37 -2.35 4.04
N SER A 51 -3.03 -2.46 4.08
CA SER A 51 -2.31 -3.24 5.09
C SER A 51 -2.60 -2.78 6.52
N VAL A 52 -2.74 -1.47 6.74
CA VAL A 52 -3.11 -0.94 8.07
C VAL A 52 -4.53 -1.33 8.45
N ASN A 53 -5.45 -1.37 7.49
CA ASN A 53 -6.88 -1.63 7.75
C ASN A 53 -7.28 -3.11 7.69
N PHE A 54 -6.37 -4.02 7.32
CA PHE A 54 -6.65 -5.45 7.40
C PHE A 54 -6.95 -5.84 8.85
N PHE A 55 -8.14 -6.38 9.06
CA PHE A 55 -8.57 -6.98 10.32
C PHE A 55 -9.13 -8.40 10.08
N ASP A 56 -9.74 -8.60 8.92
CA ASP A 56 -10.35 -9.84 8.43
C ASP A 56 -9.32 -10.96 8.31
N ILE A 57 -8.21 -10.71 7.60
CA ILE A 57 -7.19 -11.73 7.40
C ILE A 57 -6.45 -12.06 8.71
N GLN A 58 -6.20 -11.08 9.59
CA GLN A 58 -5.58 -11.31 10.90
C GLN A 58 -6.50 -12.10 11.83
N LEU A 59 -7.81 -11.80 11.79
CA LEU A 59 -8.82 -12.52 12.55
C LEU A 59 -8.88 -13.99 12.13
N VAL A 60 -8.95 -14.27 10.82
CA VAL A 60 -9.05 -15.64 10.29
C VAL A 60 -7.76 -16.43 10.48
N MET A 61 -6.61 -15.82 10.22
CA MET A 61 -5.33 -16.53 10.22
C MET A 61 -4.80 -16.81 11.64
N THR A 62 -4.92 -15.84 12.55
CA THR A 62 -4.27 -15.90 13.86
C THR A 62 -5.19 -15.58 15.03
N GLY A 63 -6.34 -14.95 14.78
CA GLY A 63 -7.20 -14.42 15.85
C GLY A 63 -6.49 -13.44 16.79
N GLY A 64 -5.36 -12.85 16.37
CA GLY A 64 -4.51 -12.01 17.22
C GLY A 64 -3.49 -12.78 18.08
N GLY A 65 -3.35 -14.10 17.96
CA GLY A 65 -2.48 -14.92 18.81
C GLY A 65 -0.99 -15.00 18.41
N PRO A 66 -0.14 -15.60 19.27
CA PRO A 66 -0.44 -16.06 20.64
C PRO A 66 -0.49 -14.90 21.64
N LEU A 67 -1.38 -14.98 22.63
CA LEU A 67 -1.49 -13.98 23.72
C LEU A 67 -1.57 -12.51 23.25
N PHE A 68 -2.35 -12.25 22.19
CA PHE A 68 -2.48 -10.94 21.55
C PHE A 68 -1.26 -10.43 20.76
N ALA A 69 -0.20 -11.23 20.60
CA ALA A 69 1.04 -10.80 19.94
C ALA A 69 0.88 -10.32 18.48
N SER A 70 -0.11 -10.84 17.74
CA SER A 70 -0.41 -10.40 16.37
C SER A 70 -1.59 -9.43 16.27
N THR A 71 -2.04 -8.88 17.41
CA THR A 71 -3.21 -7.98 17.42
C THR A 71 -2.84 -6.62 16.83
N THR A 72 -3.38 -6.33 15.66
CA THR A 72 -3.27 -5.01 15.02
C THR A 72 -4.33 -4.05 15.56
N ALA A 73 -4.13 -2.75 15.37
CA ALA A 73 -5.11 -1.74 15.77
C ALA A 73 -6.50 -1.95 15.14
N SER A 74 -6.53 -2.42 13.88
CA SER A 74 -7.76 -2.74 13.16
C SER A 74 -8.47 -3.97 13.72
N LEU A 75 -7.72 -5.01 14.10
CA LEU A 75 -8.29 -6.16 14.80
C LEU A 75 -8.80 -5.78 16.20
N TYR A 76 -8.05 -4.95 16.94
CA TYR A 76 -8.48 -4.46 18.24
C TYR A 76 -9.78 -3.65 18.16
N MET A 77 -9.89 -2.74 17.18
CA MET A 77 -11.11 -1.98 16.90
C MET A 77 -12.32 -2.91 16.70
N TYR A 78 -12.15 -3.93 15.86
CA TYR A 78 -13.20 -4.90 15.56
C TYR A 78 -13.67 -5.64 16.81
N ARG A 79 -12.73 -6.20 17.60
CA ARG A 79 -13.07 -6.89 18.85
C ARG A 79 -13.82 -5.98 19.82
N GLN A 80 -13.34 -4.76 19.96
CA GLN A 80 -13.90 -3.80 20.89
C GLN A 80 -15.35 -3.41 20.53
N ALA A 81 -15.62 -3.20 19.24
CA ALA A 81 -16.95 -2.83 18.77
C ALA A 81 -17.93 -4.02 18.73
N PHE A 82 -17.49 -5.15 18.18
CA PHE A 82 -18.39 -6.25 17.79
C PHE A 82 -18.31 -7.48 18.68
N GLU A 83 -17.15 -7.78 19.27
CA GLU A 83 -16.98 -8.95 20.16
C GLU A 83 -17.35 -8.60 21.61
N PHE A 84 -16.90 -7.44 22.09
CA PHE A 84 -17.18 -6.96 23.46
C PHE A 84 -18.39 -6.02 23.56
N GLY A 85 -19.00 -5.63 22.44
CA GLY A 85 -20.16 -4.72 22.40
C GLY A 85 -19.86 -3.29 22.87
N LEU A 86 -18.59 -2.93 23.03
CA LEU A 86 -18.14 -1.65 23.58
C LEU A 86 -17.89 -0.66 22.43
N LEU A 87 -18.99 -0.28 21.77
CA LEU A 87 -19.00 0.55 20.56
C LEU A 87 -18.20 1.85 20.71
N SER A 88 -18.29 2.55 21.85
CA SER A 88 -17.55 3.80 22.07
C SER A 88 -16.03 3.62 22.01
N LYS A 89 -15.51 2.52 22.59
CA LYS A 89 -14.07 2.22 22.55
C LYS A 89 -13.64 1.78 21.14
N GLY A 90 -14.50 1.04 20.43
CA GLY A 90 -14.30 0.72 19.02
C GLY A 90 -14.25 1.99 18.15
N ALA A 91 -15.17 2.92 18.36
CA ALA A 91 -15.24 4.20 17.65
C ALA A 91 -13.98 5.05 17.87
N VAL A 92 -13.48 5.16 19.10
CA VAL A 92 -12.22 5.88 19.39
C VAL A 92 -11.05 5.26 18.64
N THR A 93 -10.92 3.94 18.65
CA THR A 93 -9.87 3.25 17.88
C THR A 93 -10.01 3.49 16.38
N GLY A 94 -11.25 3.50 15.86
CA GLY A 94 -11.55 3.82 14.46
C GLY A 94 -11.12 5.23 14.07
N ILE A 95 -11.37 6.23 14.93
CA ILE A 95 -10.91 7.61 14.71
C ILE A 95 -9.38 7.67 14.66
N ILE A 96 -8.68 6.94 15.54
CA ILE A 96 -7.21 6.86 15.53
C ILE A 96 -6.72 6.27 14.19
N LEU A 97 -7.35 5.20 13.70
CA LEU A 97 -7.03 4.61 12.40
C LEU A 97 -7.27 5.60 11.25
N ILE A 98 -8.34 6.40 11.30
CA ILE A 98 -8.59 7.46 10.31
C ILE A 98 -7.46 8.48 10.32
N VAL A 99 -7.02 8.94 11.50
CA VAL A 99 -5.91 9.90 11.63
C VAL A 99 -4.60 9.32 11.09
N ILE A 100 -4.33 8.04 11.33
CA ILE A 100 -3.15 7.34 10.77
C ILE A 100 -3.24 7.29 9.24
N ASN A 101 -4.38 6.88 8.69
CA ASN A 101 -4.57 6.82 7.24
C ASN A 101 -4.47 8.21 6.58
N LEU A 102 -5.01 9.24 7.23
CA LEU A 102 -4.89 10.63 6.77
C LEU A 102 -3.42 11.09 6.77
N SER A 103 -2.69 10.77 7.83
CA SER A 103 -1.25 11.09 7.93
C SER A 103 -0.45 10.42 6.82
N ILE A 104 -0.72 9.13 6.57
CA ILE A 104 -0.10 8.36 5.47
C ILE A 104 -0.41 9.04 4.12
N ALA A 105 -1.69 9.37 3.87
CA ALA A 105 -2.10 10.03 2.63
C ALA A 105 -1.40 11.38 2.43
N LEU A 106 -1.29 12.20 3.47
CA LEU A 106 -0.60 13.49 3.41
C LEU A 106 0.90 13.35 3.13
N ILE A 107 1.56 12.38 3.76
CA ILE A 107 2.98 12.07 3.51
C ILE A 107 3.19 11.72 2.03
N TYR A 108 2.35 10.84 1.48
CA TYR A 108 2.46 10.44 0.08
C TYR A 108 2.12 11.56 -0.90
N LEU A 109 1.10 12.39 -0.62
CA LEU A 109 0.79 13.56 -1.44
C LEU A 109 1.97 14.54 -1.50
N LYS A 110 2.67 14.73 -0.38
CA LYS A 110 3.87 15.56 -0.32
C LYS A 110 5.04 14.94 -1.09
N LEU A 111 5.18 13.63 -1.07
CA LEU A 111 6.21 12.90 -1.80
C LEU A 111 5.96 12.90 -3.32
N LEU A 112 4.69 12.85 -3.76
CA LEU A 112 4.30 12.87 -5.17
C LEU A 112 4.35 14.28 -5.79
N ARG A 113 4.19 15.32 -4.97
CA ARG A 113 4.35 16.73 -5.37
C ARG A 113 5.82 17.16 -5.51
N ARG A 114 6.78 16.32 -5.13
CA ARG A 114 8.22 16.53 -5.31
C ARG A 114 8.74 15.64 -6.44
#